data_AF-E9ETM4-F1
#
_entry.id   AF-E9ETM4-F1
#
_cell.length_a   1.000
_cell.length_b   1.000
_cell.length_c   1.000
_cell.angle_alpha   90.00
_cell.angle_beta   90.00
_cell.angle_gamma   90.00
#
_symmetry.space_group_name_H-M   'P 1'
#
loop_
_entity.id
_entity.type
_entity.pdbx_description
1 polymer ?
#
loop_
_entity_poly.entity_id
_entity_poly.type
_entity_poly.pdbx_seq_one_letter_code
_entity_poly.pdbx_strand_id
1 'polypeptide(L)'
;MASSGSVRRALVVVGKVSKGQVLNANAKLGSNWLSALDIAEQTAQADYPNITGMEIAGALAHQSHQVQSHSNVLSVKFFEGEDRVISGHVHMNGRVDYSRERLRSGQKERWKPTRDQVDQNSWTVYDPEKKKHRKVFQEQGWLYIEIGGVKVWF
;
A
#
# COMPACT_ATOMS: atom_id res chain seq x y z
N MET A 1 -11.66 -6.38 30.47
CA MET A 1 -11.38 -6.73 29.06
C MET A 1 -11.22 -5.43 28.29
N ALA A 2 -9.99 -5.01 27.99
CA ALA A 2 -9.73 -3.77 27.27
C ALA A 2 -9.49 -4.10 25.79
N SER A 3 -10.46 -3.73 24.95
CA SER A 3 -10.32 -3.71 23.50
C SER A 3 -9.26 -2.69 23.11
N SER A 4 -8.04 -3.15 22.82
CA SER A 4 -6.98 -2.33 22.24
C SER A 4 -7.30 -2.14 20.75
N GLY A 5 -8.18 -1.18 20.46
CA GLY A 5 -8.30 -0.64 19.11
C GLY A 5 -6.99 0.08 18.79
N SER A 6 -6.16 -0.49 17.93
CA SER A 6 -4.97 0.19 17.40
C SER A 6 -5.43 1.52 16.81
N VAL A 7 -5.09 2.62 17.47
CA VAL A 7 -5.35 3.97 16.96
C VAL A 7 -4.53 4.11 15.68
N ARG A 8 -5.22 4.01 14.53
CA ARG A 8 -4.63 4.18 13.20
C ARG A 8 -4.10 5.61 13.11
N ARG A 9 -2.78 5.77 13.10
CA ARG A 9 -2.16 7.08 12.89
C ARG A 9 -2.10 7.36 11.40
N ALA A 10 -2.71 8.44 10.93
CA ALA A 10 -2.43 8.91 9.57
C ALA A 10 -0.95 9.31 9.47
N LEU A 11 -0.29 9.00 8.34
CA LEU A 11 1.08 9.47 8.12
C LEU A 11 1.09 10.97 7.94
N VAL A 12 2.09 11.63 8.51
CA VAL A 12 2.32 13.04 8.24
C VAL A 12 2.77 13.16 6.79
N VAL A 13 2.07 13.95 6.00
CA VAL A 13 2.54 14.26 4.65
C VAL A 13 3.71 15.24 4.79
N VAL A 14 4.92 14.76 4.53
CA VAL A 14 6.18 15.51 4.75
C VAL A 14 6.61 16.29 3.50
N GLY A 15 5.93 16.06 2.38
CA GLY A 15 6.23 16.65 1.08
C GLY A 15 5.44 17.91 0.74
N LYS A 16 5.88 18.61 -0.32
CA LYS A 16 5.18 19.78 -0.89
C LYS A 16 3.84 19.44 -1.54
N VAL A 17 3.63 18.16 -1.87
CA VAL A 17 2.42 17.65 -2.52
C VAL A 17 1.55 16.98 -1.47
N SER A 18 0.38 17.57 -1.25
CA SER A 18 -0.68 17.02 -0.42
C SER A 18 -1.58 16.08 -1.22
N LYS A 19 -2.27 15.18 -0.51
CA LYS A 19 -3.36 14.36 -1.07
C LYS A 19 -4.45 15.19 -1.76
N GLY A 20 -4.76 16.38 -1.24
CA GLY A 20 -5.71 17.31 -1.87
C GLY A 20 -5.22 17.84 -3.23
N GLN A 21 -3.92 18.08 -3.38
CA GLN A 21 -3.35 18.45 -4.68
C GLN A 21 -3.40 17.29 -5.67
N VAL A 22 -3.21 16.04 -5.22
CA VAL A 22 -3.38 14.84 -6.06
C VAL A 22 -4.83 14.70 -6.53
N LEU A 23 -5.80 14.89 -5.63
CA LEU A 23 -7.23 14.88 -5.95
C LEU A 23 -7.55 15.88 -7.06
N ASN A 24 -7.08 17.12 -6.92
CA ASN A 24 -7.40 18.19 -7.88
C ASN A 24 -6.65 18.03 -9.20
N ALA A 25 -5.42 17.52 -9.18
CA ALA A 25 -4.59 17.41 -10.38
C ALA A 25 -5.05 16.28 -11.32
N ASN A 26 -5.59 15.17 -10.81
CA ASN A 26 -5.92 13.99 -11.62
C ASN A 26 -7.37 13.97 -12.15
N ALA A 27 -8.02 15.14 -12.25
CA ALA A 27 -9.35 15.32 -12.81
C ALA A 27 -10.37 14.25 -12.31
N LYS A 28 -11.05 13.54 -13.23
CA LYS A 28 -12.06 12.52 -12.90
C LYS A 28 -11.51 11.32 -12.12
N LEU A 29 -10.19 11.11 -12.11
CA LEU A 29 -9.53 10.00 -11.41
C LEU A 29 -8.97 10.42 -10.05
N GLY A 30 -9.10 11.69 -9.66
CA GLY A 30 -8.55 12.22 -8.41
C GLY A 30 -9.02 11.47 -7.16
N SER A 31 -10.29 11.11 -7.08
CA SER A 31 -10.84 10.32 -5.96
C SER A 31 -10.21 8.94 -5.86
N ASN A 32 -9.98 8.29 -7.01
CA ASN A 32 -9.38 6.95 -7.05
C ASN A 32 -7.93 7.02 -6.57
N TRP A 33 -7.19 8.07 -6.96
CA TRP A 33 -5.83 8.30 -6.49
C TRP A 33 -5.75 8.62 -5.00
N LEU A 34 -6.71 9.36 -4.47
CA LEU A 34 -6.80 9.61 -3.04
C LEU A 34 -6.97 8.30 -2.25
N SER A 35 -7.93 7.47 -2.67
CA SER A 35 -8.13 6.15 -2.06
C SER A 35 -6.91 5.25 -2.21
N ALA A 36 -6.25 5.27 -3.37
CA ALA A 36 -5.02 4.50 -3.59
C ALA A 36 -3.89 4.91 -2.64
N LEU A 37 -3.72 6.22 -2.39
CA LEU A 37 -2.74 6.73 -1.43
C LEU A 37 -3.09 6.34 0.00
N ASP A 38 -4.36 6.39 0.40
CA ASP A 38 -4.78 5.94 1.74
C ASP A 38 -4.48 4.45 1.97
N ILE A 39 -4.63 3.62 0.94
CA ILE A 39 -4.31 2.19 0.98
C ILE A 39 -2.80 1.98 1.00
N ALA A 40 -2.06 2.77 0.22
CA ALA A 40 -0.61 2.72 0.20
C ALA A 40 -0.02 3.06 1.57
N GLU A 41 -0.56 4.07 2.26
CA GLU A 41 -0.17 4.39 3.64
C GLU A 41 -0.45 3.23 4.60
N GLN A 42 -1.67 2.67 4.55
CA GLN A 42 -2.03 1.55 5.42
C GLN A 42 -1.17 0.31 5.16
N THR A 43 -0.87 0.03 3.89
CA THR A 43 0.01 -1.06 3.48
C THR A 43 1.42 -0.81 3.99
N ALA A 44 1.95 0.38 3.77
CA ALA A 44 3.29 0.74 4.22
C ALA A 44 3.40 0.72 5.76
N GLN A 45 2.37 1.11 6.50
CA GLN A 45 2.36 1.01 7.96
C GLN A 45 2.28 -0.43 8.46
N ALA A 46 1.61 -1.32 7.72
CA ALA A 46 1.57 -2.74 8.05
C ALA A 46 2.92 -3.44 7.78
N ASP A 47 3.59 -3.05 6.69
CA ASP A 47 4.88 -3.61 6.26
C ASP A 47 6.05 -3.00 7.05
N TYR A 48 5.96 -1.71 7.38
CA TYR A 48 6.96 -0.91 8.07
C TYR A 48 6.34 -0.16 9.26
N PRO A 49 6.15 -0.81 10.42
CA PRO A 49 5.39 -0.23 11.55
C PRO A 49 5.99 1.04 12.14
N ASN A 50 7.25 1.36 11.83
CA ASN A 50 7.96 2.53 12.31
C ASN A 50 7.78 3.77 11.44
N ILE A 51 7.16 3.66 10.25
CA ILE A 51 7.00 4.84 9.40
C ILE A 51 6.01 5.82 10.04
N THR A 52 6.39 7.09 10.05
CA THR A 52 5.61 8.21 10.59
C THR A 52 5.23 9.22 9.52
N GLY A 53 5.86 9.18 8.35
CA GLY A 53 5.62 10.14 7.27
C GLY A 53 5.57 9.52 5.87
N MET A 54 4.87 10.21 4.97
CA MET A 54 4.82 9.93 3.53
C MET A 54 5.11 11.21 2.74
N GLU A 55 5.91 11.12 1.69
CA GLU A 55 6.13 12.19 0.71
C GLU A 55 5.60 11.71 -0.65
N ILE A 56 4.73 12.50 -1.27
CA ILE A 56 4.26 12.28 -2.63
C ILE A 56 5.15 13.12 -3.56
N ALA A 57 5.80 12.49 -4.54
CA ALA A 57 6.79 13.18 -5.37
C ALA A 57 6.16 14.18 -6.36
N GLY A 58 4.93 13.91 -6.82
CA GLY A 58 4.22 14.73 -7.80
C GLY A 58 2.71 14.58 -7.68
N ALA A 59 1.98 15.65 -7.99
CA ALA A 59 0.51 15.64 -7.87
C ALA A 59 -0.17 14.83 -8.99
N LEU A 60 0.46 14.72 -10.17
CA LEU A 60 -0.06 13.99 -11.31
C LEU A 60 0.51 12.57 -11.38
N ALA A 61 -0.35 11.60 -11.71
CA ALA A 61 0.11 10.25 -12.02
C ALA A 61 1.06 10.28 -13.22
N HIS A 62 2.22 9.65 -13.07
CA HIS A 62 3.21 9.56 -14.13
C HIS A 62 2.68 8.65 -15.24
N GLN A 63 2.82 9.09 -16.49
CA GLN A 63 2.71 8.22 -17.66
C GLN A 63 4.10 8.03 -18.23
N SER A 64 4.58 6.79 -18.25
CA SER A 64 5.86 6.46 -18.87
C SER A 64 5.64 6.21 -20.35
N HIS A 65 6.26 7.05 -21.19
CA HIS A 65 6.20 6.88 -22.64
C HIS A 65 7.01 5.68 -23.16
N GLN A 66 7.77 5.00 -22.29
CA GLN A 66 8.69 3.91 -22.66
C GLN A 66 8.32 2.57 -22.01
N VAL A 67 7.71 2.57 -20.83
CA VAL A 67 7.42 1.36 -20.05
C VAL A 67 5.99 1.44 -19.52
N GLN A 68 5.08 0.67 -20.12
CA GLN A 68 3.65 0.75 -19.82
C GLN A 68 3.32 0.33 -18.37
N SER A 69 4.10 -0.58 -17.77
CA SER A 69 3.95 -0.96 -16.35
C SER A 69 4.37 0.15 -15.37
N HIS A 70 5.08 1.18 -15.83
CA HIS A 70 5.41 2.39 -15.06
C HIS A 70 4.49 3.57 -15.41
N SER A 71 3.38 3.30 -16.10
CA SER A 71 2.37 4.30 -16.44
C SER A 71 1.21 4.23 -15.47
N ASN A 72 0.59 5.39 -15.21
CA ASN A 72 -0.46 5.57 -14.22
C ASN A 72 -0.03 5.15 -12.81
N VAL A 73 1.08 5.71 -12.34
CA VAL A 73 1.58 5.51 -10.97
C VAL A 73 1.90 6.83 -10.29
N LEU A 74 1.81 6.88 -8.97
CA LEU A 74 2.32 7.97 -8.14
C LEU A 74 3.56 7.50 -7.39
N SER A 75 4.68 8.22 -7.54
CA SER A 75 5.88 7.94 -6.76
C SER A 75 5.73 8.49 -5.34
N VAL A 76 5.97 7.63 -4.35
CA VAL A 76 5.91 7.96 -2.93
C VAL A 76 7.19 7.55 -2.22
N LYS A 77 7.49 8.22 -1.11
CA LYS A 77 8.55 7.85 -0.17
C LYS A 77 7.95 7.79 1.24
N PHE A 78 8.43 6.86 2.05
CA PHE A 78 8.00 6.70 3.44
C PHE A 78 9.18 6.93 4.39
N PHE A 79 8.89 7.53 5.53
CA PHE A 79 9.90 8.03 6.47
C PHE A 79 9.62 7.59 7.91
N GLU A 80 10.68 7.38 8.68
CA GLU A 80 10.69 7.30 10.14
C GLU A 80 11.39 8.56 10.65
N GLY A 81 10.63 9.52 11.19
CA GLY A 81 11.15 10.86 11.45
C GLY A 81 11.61 11.55 10.16
N GLU A 82 12.89 11.93 10.09
CA GLU A 82 13.53 12.55 8.91
C GLU A 82 14.17 11.52 7.96
N ASP A 83 14.32 10.27 8.40
CA ASP A 83 15.01 9.23 7.64
C ASP A 83 14.08 8.53 6.66
N ARG A 84 14.47 8.50 5.38
CA ARG A 84 13.73 7.76 4.35
C ARG A 84 13.94 6.25 4.53
N VAL A 85 12.87 5.54 4.84
CA VAL A 85 12.87 4.08 5.02
C VAL A 85 12.78 3.36 3.68
N ILE A 86 11.79 3.73 2.86
CA ILE A 86 11.53 3.06 1.57
C ILE A 86 10.87 4.03 0.60
N SER A 87 10.99 3.75 -0.70
CA SER A 87 10.23 4.44 -1.75
C SER A 87 9.45 3.44 -2.58
N GLY A 88 8.43 3.88 -3.29
CA GLY A 88 7.65 3.00 -4.14
C GLY A 88 6.77 3.72 -5.14
N HIS A 89 6.15 2.93 -6.01
CA HIS A 89 5.15 3.37 -6.96
C HIS A 89 3.78 2.89 -6.51
N VAL A 90 2.88 3.82 -6.25
CA VAL A 90 1.48 3.55 -5.96
C VAL A 90 0.72 3.44 -7.26
N HIS A 91 0.07 2.30 -7.46
CA HIS A 91 -0.87 2.07 -8.55
C HIS A 91 -2.26 2.55 -8.14
N MET A 92 -3.14 2.77 -9.12
CA MET A 92 -4.50 3.28 -8.85
C MET A 92 -5.37 2.32 -8.03
N ASN A 93 -4.95 1.06 -7.87
CA ASN A 93 -5.57 0.10 -6.96
C ASN A 93 -4.97 0.10 -5.54
N GLY A 94 -4.09 1.05 -5.22
CA GLY A 94 -3.42 1.13 -3.91
C GLY A 94 -2.26 0.15 -3.72
N ARG A 95 -1.95 -0.70 -4.70
CA ARG A 95 -0.74 -1.52 -4.68
C ARG A 95 0.49 -0.62 -4.66
N VAL A 96 1.43 -0.93 -3.78
CA VAL A 96 2.73 -0.27 -3.73
C VAL A 96 3.77 -1.23 -4.26
N ASP A 97 4.41 -0.86 -5.37
CA ASP A 97 5.64 -1.50 -5.80
C ASP A 97 6.81 -0.76 -5.15
N TYR A 98 7.31 -1.29 -4.03
CA TYR A 98 8.47 -0.73 -3.38
C TYR A 98 9.68 -0.79 -4.32
N SER A 99 10.42 0.31 -4.43
CA SER A 99 11.75 0.30 -5.02
C SER A 99 12.54 -0.76 -4.26
N ARG A 100 13.20 -1.69 -4.97
CA ARG A 100 14.00 -2.75 -4.35
C ARG A 100 14.69 -2.21 -3.12
N GLU A 101 14.24 -2.70 -1.98
CA GLU A 101 14.87 -2.44 -0.71
C GLU A 101 16.35 -2.76 -0.92
N ARG A 102 17.27 -1.91 -0.44
CA ARG A 102 18.56 -2.46 -0.03
C ARG A 102 18.19 -3.39 1.13
N LEU A 103 17.80 -4.62 0.81
CA LEU A 103 17.56 -5.67 1.78
C LEU A 103 18.82 -5.68 2.64
N ARG A 104 18.72 -5.19 3.87
CA ARG A 104 19.73 -5.52 4.87
C ARG A 104 19.74 -7.04 4.89
N SER A 105 20.89 -7.63 4.60
CA SER A 105 21.08 -9.07 4.45
C SER A 105 20.31 -9.83 5.53
N GLY A 106 19.18 -10.46 5.17
CA GLY A 106 18.40 -11.28 6.10
C GLY A 106 16.88 -11.06 6.15
N GLN A 107 16.32 -9.94 5.66
CA GLN A 107 14.85 -9.79 5.58
C GLN A 107 14.28 -10.52 4.35
N LYS A 108 13.31 -11.42 4.57
CA LYS A 108 12.54 -12.06 3.48
C LYS A 108 11.32 -11.19 3.19
N GLU A 109 11.12 -10.91 1.91
CA GLU A 109 9.89 -10.32 1.40
C GLU A 109 8.72 -11.21 1.83
N ARG A 110 7.76 -10.65 2.58
CA ARG A 110 6.65 -11.40 3.16
C ARG A 110 5.61 -11.68 2.07
N TRP A 111 5.26 -12.94 1.84
CA TRP A 111 4.27 -13.29 0.82
C TRP A 111 2.95 -12.53 1.00
N LYS A 112 2.39 -12.08 -0.13
CA LYS A 112 1.12 -11.36 -0.23
C LYS A 112 0.31 -11.91 -1.41
N PRO A 113 -0.98 -12.21 -1.24
CA PRO A 113 -1.83 -12.72 -2.32
C PRO A 113 -2.19 -11.64 -3.34
N THR A 114 -2.66 -12.06 -4.52
CA THR A 114 -3.32 -11.21 -5.52
C THR A 114 -4.81 -11.54 -5.63
N ARG A 115 -5.60 -10.61 -6.17
CA ARG A 115 -7.05 -10.83 -6.38
C ARG A 115 -7.36 -12.04 -7.26
N ASP A 116 -6.51 -12.31 -8.25
CA ASP A 116 -6.66 -13.44 -9.17
C ASP A 116 -6.42 -14.79 -8.49
N GLN A 117 -5.76 -14.79 -7.32
CA GLN A 117 -5.53 -15.99 -6.52
C GLN A 117 -6.67 -16.26 -5.53
N VAL A 118 -7.66 -15.36 -5.43
CA VAL A 118 -8.82 -15.56 -4.57
C VAL A 118 -9.78 -16.52 -5.24
N ASP A 119 -10.02 -17.65 -4.60
CA ASP A 119 -11.14 -18.50 -4.95
C ASP A 119 -12.43 -17.77 -4.54
N GLN A 120 -13.19 -17.32 -5.53
CA GLN A 120 -14.43 -16.57 -5.32
C GLN A 120 -15.57 -17.43 -4.79
N ASN A 121 -15.49 -18.77 -4.94
CA ASN A 121 -16.51 -19.67 -4.40
C ASN A 121 -16.36 -19.85 -2.89
N SER A 122 -15.12 -19.97 -2.42
CA SER A 122 -14.82 -20.19 -0.99
C SER A 122 -14.34 -18.96 -0.24
N TRP A 123 -14.11 -17.84 -0.94
CA TRP A 123 -13.52 -16.61 -0.38
C TRP A 123 -12.23 -16.90 0.39
N THR A 124 -11.34 -17.67 -0.24
CA THR A 124 -10.06 -18.08 0.32
C THR A 124 -8.92 -17.88 -0.67
N VAL A 125 -7.70 -17.77 -0.15
CA VAL A 125 -6.47 -17.75 -0.94
C VAL A 125 -5.42 -18.68 -0.33
N TYR A 126 -4.68 -19.38 -1.17
CA TYR A 126 -3.63 -20.29 -0.72
C TYR A 126 -2.33 -19.53 -0.42
N ASP A 127 -1.86 -19.62 0.82
CA ASP A 127 -0.55 -19.13 1.27
C ASP A 127 0.51 -20.21 1.04
N PRO A 128 1.43 -20.06 0.07
CA PRO A 128 2.47 -21.04 -0.21
C PRO A 128 3.57 -21.08 0.85
N GLU A 129 3.80 -20.00 1.60
CA GLU A 129 4.80 -19.97 2.69
C GLU A 129 4.34 -20.77 3.90
N LYS A 130 3.04 -20.71 4.21
CA LYS A 130 2.44 -21.44 5.35
C LYS A 130 1.67 -22.69 4.94
N LYS A 131 1.61 -23.00 3.65
CA LYS A 131 0.92 -24.15 3.06
C LYS A 131 -0.52 -24.29 3.57
N LYS A 132 -1.26 -23.18 3.62
CA LYS A 132 -2.63 -23.16 4.14
C LYS A 132 -3.52 -22.20 3.39
N HIS A 133 -4.82 -22.47 3.40
CA HIS A 133 -5.81 -21.52 2.92
C HIS A 133 -6.07 -20.46 3.98
N ARG A 134 -6.14 -19.21 3.56
CA ARG A 134 -6.50 -18.06 4.38
C ARG A 134 -7.83 -17.52 3.93
N LYS A 135 -8.66 -17.13 4.89
CA LYS A 135 -9.93 -16.48 4.61
C LYS A 135 -9.67 -15.07 4.08
N VAL A 136 -10.35 -14.75 2.99
CA VAL A 136 -10.36 -13.42 2.39
C VAL A 136 -11.61 -12.72 2.90
N PHE A 137 -11.43 -11.47 3.29
CA PHE A 137 -12.48 -10.59 3.75
C PHE A 137 -12.59 -9.42 2.80
N GLN A 138 -13.79 -8.84 2.72
CA GLN A 138 -14.03 -7.64 1.96
C GLN A 138 -14.51 -6.51 2.88
N GLU A 139 -13.88 -5.35 2.78
CA GLU A 139 -14.26 -4.14 3.52
C GLU A 139 -14.11 -2.94 2.58
N GLN A 140 -15.17 -2.15 2.42
CA GLN A 140 -15.20 -0.97 1.53
C GLN A 140 -14.79 -1.27 0.07
N GLY A 141 -15.11 -2.47 -0.44
CA GLY A 141 -14.75 -2.89 -1.80
C GLY A 141 -13.33 -3.47 -1.93
N TRP A 142 -12.54 -3.52 -0.85
CA TRP A 142 -11.17 -4.03 -0.82
C TRP A 142 -11.06 -5.40 -0.19
N LEU A 143 -10.12 -6.22 -0.69
CA LEU A 143 -9.88 -7.55 -0.15
C LEU A 143 -8.72 -7.51 0.86
N TYR A 144 -8.84 -8.31 1.91
CA TYR A 144 -7.75 -8.50 2.87
C TYR A 144 -7.73 -9.90 3.45
N ILE A 145 -6.56 -10.31 3.93
CA ILE A 145 -6.37 -11.50 4.77
C ILE A 145 -5.81 -11.08 6.13
N GLU A 146 -6.02 -11.90 7.16
CA GLU A 146 -5.40 -11.68 8.46
C GLU A 146 -4.17 -12.58 8.64
N ILE A 147 -3.03 -11.96 8.95
CA ILE A 147 -1.78 -12.65 9.26
C ILE A 147 -1.26 -12.16 10.62
N GLY A 148 -1.38 -13.01 11.65
CA GLY A 148 -0.88 -12.69 12.98
C GLY A 148 -1.59 -11.49 13.64
N GLY A 149 -2.90 -11.34 13.40
CA GLY A 149 -3.71 -10.22 13.90
C GLY A 149 -3.61 -8.93 13.07
N VAL A 150 -2.83 -8.92 11.99
CA VAL A 150 -2.68 -7.77 11.08
C VAL A 150 -3.46 -8.01 9.80
N LYS A 151 -4.23 -7.00 9.36
CA LYS A 151 -4.91 -7.00 8.05
C LYS A 151 -3.90 -6.72 6.95
N VAL A 152 -3.76 -7.65 6.01
CA VAL A 152 -2.93 -7.52 4.81
C VAL A 152 -3.87 -7.34 3.62
N TRP A 153 -3.93 -6.13 3.10
CA TRP A 153 -4.85 -5.69 2.04
C TRP A 153 -4.27 -5.93 0.65
N PHE A 154 -5.06 -6.38 -0.32
CA PHE A 154 -4.61 -6.69 -1.69
C PHE A 154 -5.72 -6.57 -2.75
#